data_AF-A0A7R7ASL8-F1
#
_entry.id   AF-A0A7R7ASL8-F1
#
_cell.length_a   1.000
_cell.length_b   1.000
_cell.length_c   1.000
_cell.angle_alpha   90.00
_cell.angle_beta   90.00
_cell.angle_gamma   90.00
#
_symmetry.space_group_name_H-M   'P 1'
#
loop_
_entity.id
_entity.type
_entity.pdbx_description
1 polymer ?
#
loop_
_entity_poly.entity_id
_entity_poly.type
_entity_poly.pdbx_seq_one_letter_code
_entity_poly.pdbx_strand_id
1 'polypeptide(L)'
;MNGTARQVRNVRSAVFTAAALLIAIAAARADDGFIINRWYSALLVADRTELADLLADDVRIKLEDLGVVQSKQEFIASLDEWKGAVAGAAIRHRIEKSEGGVTTVIACYDFPDNDMLMQETFAVADNRITASSQAAIAENCEAY
;
A
#
# COMPACT_ATOMS: atom_id res chain seq x y z
N MET A 1 33.17 -56.34 1.26
CA MET A 1 32.05 -55.78 2.06
C MET A 1 32.12 -54.26 1.95
N ASN A 2 31.42 -53.64 1.00
CA ASN A 2 31.39 -52.18 0.84
C ASN A 2 29.96 -51.67 1.05
N GLY A 3 29.69 -51.08 2.21
CA GLY A 3 28.44 -50.39 2.50
C GLY A 3 28.53 -48.93 2.09
N THR A 4 27.80 -48.54 1.05
CA THR A 4 27.57 -47.14 0.69
C THR A 4 26.65 -46.49 1.72
N ALA A 5 27.20 -45.56 2.49
CA ALA A 5 26.41 -44.71 3.39
C ALA A 5 25.53 -43.77 2.55
N ARG A 6 24.23 -44.03 2.54
CA ARG A 6 23.20 -43.17 1.93
C ARG A 6 23.18 -41.83 2.65
N GLN A 7 23.59 -40.76 1.96
CA GLN A 7 23.41 -39.38 2.42
C GLN A 7 21.90 -39.09 2.58
N VAL A 8 21.40 -39.20 3.80
CA VAL A 8 20.07 -38.71 4.19
C VAL A 8 20.26 -37.48 5.05
N ARG A 9 20.71 -36.39 4.46
CA ARG A 9 20.74 -35.07 5.12
C ARG A 9 20.82 -34.01 4.03
N ASN A 10 19.67 -33.44 3.66
CA ASN A 10 19.51 -32.04 3.21
C ASN A 10 18.11 -31.74 2.65
N VAL A 11 17.30 -32.75 2.29
CA VAL A 11 15.95 -32.51 1.76
C VAL A 11 15.01 -31.93 2.82
N ARG A 12 15.07 -32.44 4.07
CA ARG A 12 14.21 -31.93 5.17
C ARG A 12 14.51 -30.47 5.51
N SER A 13 15.79 -30.11 5.68
CA SER A 13 16.19 -28.74 6.02
C SER A 13 15.82 -27.74 4.92
N ALA A 14 15.99 -28.09 3.63
CA ALA A 14 15.59 -27.23 2.52
C ALA A 14 14.08 -26.98 2.48
N VAL A 15 13.25 -28.00 2.78
CA VAL A 15 11.79 -27.87 2.84
C VAL A 15 11.36 -26.95 3.99
N PHE A 16 11.99 -27.03 5.16
CA PHE A 16 11.67 -26.15 6.29
C PHE A 16 12.03 -24.68 6.02
N THR A 17 13.18 -24.40 5.39
CA THR A 17 13.57 -23.02 5.05
C THR A 17 12.65 -22.41 3.99
N ALA A 18 12.25 -23.18 2.97
CA ALA A 18 11.32 -22.71 1.95
C ALA A 18 9.93 -22.40 2.54
N ALA A 19 9.42 -23.24 3.42
CA ALA A 19 8.14 -23.00 4.10
C ALA A 19 8.17 -21.74 4.98
N ALA A 20 9.24 -21.54 5.75
CA ALA A 20 9.39 -20.34 6.58
C ALA A 20 9.45 -19.04 5.76
N LEU A 21 10.13 -19.06 4.61
CA LEU A 21 10.19 -17.91 3.71
C LEU A 21 8.81 -17.57 3.13
N LEU A 22 8.04 -18.57 2.69
CA LEU A 22 6.68 -18.35 2.18
C LEU A 22 5.75 -17.72 3.24
N ILE A 23 5.87 -18.16 4.49
CA ILE A 23 5.10 -17.60 5.61
C ILE A 23 5.50 -16.13 5.87
N ALA A 24 6.79 -15.82 5.87
CA ALA A 24 7.26 -14.46 6.09
C ALA A 24 6.77 -13.49 5.01
N ILE A 25 6.80 -13.90 3.74
CA ILE A 25 6.30 -13.07 2.63
C ILE A 25 4.78 -12.92 2.71
N ALA A 26 4.04 -13.96 3.09
CA ALA A 26 2.60 -13.88 3.28
C ALA A 26 2.21 -12.94 4.43
N ALA A 27 2.95 -12.98 5.55
CA ALA A 27 2.75 -12.07 6.68
C ALA A 27 3.02 -10.61 6.28
N ALA A 28 4.13 -10.34 5.62
CA ALA A 28 4.45 -8.99 5.13
C ALA A 28 3.34 -8.42 4.22
N ARG A 29 2.78 -9.24 3.32
CA ARG A 29 1.65 -8.80 2.47
C ARG A 29 0.37 -8.52 3.24
N ALA A 30 0.09 -9.29 4.29
CA ALA A 30 -1.06 -9.07 5.16
C ALA A 30 -0.90 -7.76 5.96
N ASP A 31 0.32 -7.48 6.42
CA ASP A 31 0.67 -6.24 7.12
C ASP A 31 0.51 -5.03 6.17
N ASP A 32 1.03 -5.11 4.94
CA ASP A 32 0.86 -4.05 3.93
C ASP A 32 -0.62 -3.76 3.68
N GLY A 33 -1.45 -4.81 3.52
CA GLY A 33 -2.88 -4.64 3.32
C GLY A 33 -3.59 -4.00 4.52
N PHE A 34 -3.16 -4.29 5.74
CA PHE A 34 -3.68 -3.62 6.94
C PHE A 34 -3.31 -2.13 6.95
N ILE A 35 -2.05 -1.78 6.63
CA ILE A 35 -1.59 -0.39 6.56
C ILE A 35 -2.34 0.38 5.46
N ILE A 36 -2.54 -0.21 4.29
CA ILE A 36 -3.28 0.40 3.17
C ILE A 36 -4.76 0.60 3.52
N ASN A 37 -5.39 -0.36 4.21
CA ASN A 37 -6.76 -0.19 4.69
C ASN A 37 -6.89 0.98 5.68
N ARG A 38 -5.92 1.13 6.59
CA ARG A 38 -5.87 2.27 7.53
C ARG A 38 -5.68 3.59 6.78
N TRP A 39 -4.80 3.62 5.77
CA TRP A 39 -4.59 4.78 4.90
C TRP A 39 -5.89 5.29 4.30
N TYR A 40 -6.65 4.45 3.59
CA TYR A 40 -7.90 4.89 2.97
C TYR A 40 -8.99 5.23 3.99
N SER A 41 -9.06 4.50 5.10
CA SER A 41 -10.01 4.80 6.19
C SER A 41 -9.77 6.19 6.78
N ALA A 42 -8.50 6.54 6.99
CA ALA A 42 -8.10 7.84 7.51
C ALA A 42 -8.25 8.96 6.47
N LEU A 43 -7.91 8.68 5.21
CA LEU A 43 -8.02 9.63 4.09
C LEU A 43 -9.47 10.04 3.85
N LEU A 44 -10.42 9.10 3.92
CA LEU A 44 -11.85 9.34 3.71
C LEU A 44 -12.44 10.37 4.68
N VAL A 45 -11.91 10.46 5.89
CA VAL A 45 -12.37 11.39 6.93
C VAL A 45 -11.37 12.50 7.23
N ALA A 46 -10.31 12.60 6.43
CA ALA A 46 -9.19 13.52 6.63
C ALA A 46 -8.60 13.48 8.05
N ASP A 47 -8.43 12.28 8.63
CA ASP A 47 -7.84 12.11 9.96
C ASP A 47 -6.34 12.40 9.93
N ARG A 48 -5.99 13.65 10.26
CA ARG A 48 -4.60 14.13 10.26
C ARG A 48 -3.71 13.37 11.22
N THR A 49 -4.24 12.88 12.34
CA THR A 49 -3.43 12.21 13.37
C THR A 49 -3.06 10.82 12.88
N GLU A 50 -4.07 10.05 12.44
CA GLU A 50 -3.86 8.71 11.92
C GLU A 50 -2.99 8.72 10.65
N LEU A 51 -3.21 9.67 9.74
CA LEU A 51 -2.37 9.82 8.55
C LEU A 51 -0.92 10.20 8.93
N ALA A 52 -0.72 11.06 9.92
CA ALA A 52 0.62 11.40 10.39
C ALA A 52 1.33 10.20 11.05
N ASP A 53 0.61 9.34 11.76
CA ASP A 53 1.18 8.14 12.38
C ASP A 53 1.51 7.04 11.37
N LEU A 54 0.72 6.92 10.30
CA LEU A 54 0.95 5.97 9.20
C LEU A 54 2.16 6.35 8.32
N LEU A 55 2.50 7.63 8.25
CA LEU A 55 3.56 8.13 7.37
C LEU A 55 4.93 8.11 8.05
N ALA A 56 5.95 7.61 7.36
CA ALA A 56 7.34 7.80 7.76
C ALA A 56 7.71 9.30 7.70
N ASP A 57 8.68 9.72 8.52
CA ASP A 57 9.01 11.15 8.64
C ASP A 57 9.63 11.73 7.35
N ASP A 58 10.32 10.89 6.58
CA ASP A 58 10.94 11.22 5.29
C ASP A 58 10.12 10.72 4.08
N VAL A 59 8.84 10.39 4.28
CA VAL A 59 7.96 9.90 3.22
C VAL A 59 7.94 10.84 2.01
N ARG A 60 7.91 10.24 0.82
CA ARG A 60 7.69 10.95 -0.44
C ARG A 60 6.34 10.56 -1.03
N ILE A 61 5.47 11.54 -1.19
CA ILE A 61 4.12 11.35 -1.74
C ILE A 61 4.07 12.02 -3.10
N LYS A 62 3.85 11.24 -4.16
CA LYS A 62 3.88 11.73 -5.53
C LYS A 62 2.48 11.77 -6.14
N LEU A 63 2.09 12.94 -6.60
CA LEU A 63 0.87 13.18 -7.37
C LEU A 63 1.30 13.24 -8.84
N GLU A 64 1.28 12.10 -9.54
CA GLU A 64 1.85 11.99 -10.89
C GLU A 64 1.18 12.95 -11.87
N ASP A 65 -0.16 13.02 -11.83
CA ASP A 65 -0.95 13.86 -12.74
C ASP A 65 -0.68 15.36 -12.56
N LEU A 66 -0.25 15.77 -11.36
CA LEU A 66 0.09 17.15 -11.03
C LEU A 66 1.59 17.43 -11.16
N GLY A 67 2.43 16.41 -11.34
CA GLY A 67 3.88 16.53 -11.32
C GLY A 67 4.44 17.00 -9.97
N VAL A 68 3.70 16.79 -8.88
CA VAL A 68 4.05 17.27 -7.54
C VAL A 68 4.59 16.12 -6.69
N VAL A 69 5.64 16.42 -5.90
CA VAL A 69 6.12 15.53 -4.83
C VAL A 69 6.07 16.28 -3.51
N GLN A 70 5.36 15.72 -2.54
CA GLN A 70 5.15 16.31 -1.22
C GLN A 70 5.90 15.52 -0.15
N SER A 71 6.40 16.25 0.84
CA SER A 71 6.82 15.73 2.13
C SER A 71 5.60 15.40 3.02
N LYS A 72 5.84 14.70 4.13
CA LYS A 72 4.83 14.47 5.18
C LYS A 72 4.11 15.75 5.61
N GLN A 73 4.84 16.82 5.88
CA GLN A 73 4.25 18.07 6.38
C GLN A 73 3.37 18.74 5.34
N GLU A 74 3.80 18.78 4.08
CA GLU A 74 3.03 19.37 2.97
C GLU A 74 1.75 18.58 2.72
N PHE A 75 1.83 17.24 2.71
CA PHE A 75 0.65 16.39 2.57
C PHE A 75 -0.33 16.61 3.72
N ILE A 76 0.15 16.54 4.98
CA ILE A 76 -0.71 16.77 6.14
C ILE A 76 -1.33 18.17 6.10
N ALA A 77 -0.59 19.20 5.68
CA ALA A 77 -1.12 20.55 5.50
C ALA A 77 -2.27 20.61 4.47
N SER A 78 -2.15 19.87 3.36
CA SER A 78 -3.20 19.81 2.33
C SER A 78 -4.50 19.13 2.78
N LEU A 79 -4.52 18.45 3.92
CA LEU A 79 -5.71 17.75 4.42
C LEU A 79 -6.87 18.69 4.78
N ASP A 80 -6.60 19.96 5.08
CA ASP A 80 -7.68 20.93 5.33
C ASP A 80 -8.49 21.22 4.06
N GLU A 81 -7.81 21.32 2.92
CA GLU A 81 -8.45 21.49 1.61
C GLU A 81 -9.15 20.20 1.19
N TRP A 82 -8.46 19.06 1.37
CA TRP A 82 -9.00 17.73 1.08
C TRP A 82 -10.30 17.43 1.82
N LYS A 83 -10.41 17.83 3.09
CA LYS A 83 -11.59 17.56 3.94
C LYS A 83 -12.90 18.06 3.33
N GLY A 84 -12.86 19.18 2.60
CA GLY A 84 -14.02 19.68 1.88
C GLY A 84 -14.40 18.79 0.69
N ALA A 85 -13.40 18.30 -0.05
CA ALA A 85 -13.59 17.48 -1.24
C ALA A 85 -14.15 16.08 -0.91
N VAL A 86 -13.71 15.45 0.19
CA VAL A 86 -14.20 14.10 0.58
C VAL A 86 -15.54 14.09 1.31
N ALA A 87 -16.15 15.24 1.55
CA ALA A 87 -17.42 15.30 2.26
C ALA A 87 -18.52 14.56 1.47
N GLY A 88 -18.97 13.42 1.99
CA GLY A 88 -19.97 12.57 1.33
C GLY A 88 -19.40 11.64 0.25
N ALA A 89 -18.08 11.59 0.10
CA ALA A 89 -17.42 10.65 -0.81
C ALA A 89 -17.40 9.22 -0.22
N ALA A 90 -17.10 8.26 -1.08
CA ALA A 90 -16.63 6.93 -0.71
C ALA A 90 -15.30 6.65 -1.41
N ILE A 91 -14.41 5.91 -0.75
CA ILE A 91 -13.18 5.43 -1.38
C ILE A 91 -13.22 3.91 -1.30
N ARG A 92 -13.22 3.27 -2.47
CA ARG A 92 -13.14 1.80 -2.60
C ARG A 92 -11.77 1.46 -3.14
N HIS A 93 -11.08 0.52 -2.53
CA HIS A 93 -9.75 0.12 -2.97
C HIS A 93 -9.56 -1.40 -2.98
N ARG A 94 -8.70 -1.88 -3.87
CA ARG A 94 -8.25 -3.27 -3.95
C ARG A 94 -6.77 -3.33 -4.23
N ILE A 95 -6.06 -4.22 -3.55
CA ILE A 95 -4.66 -4.51 -3.87
C ILE A 95 -4.65 -5.28 -5.20
N GLU A 96 -3.97 -4.74 -6.20
CA GLU A 96 -3.78 -5.42 -7.47
C GLU A 96 -2.61 -6.40 -7.40
N LYS A 97 -1.48 -5.96 -6.84
CA LYS A 97 -0.28 -6.78 -6.66
C LYS A 97 0.65 -6.22 -5.60
N SER A 98 1.48 -7.08 -5.02
CA SER A 98 2.59 -6.69 -4.15
C SER A 98 3.87 -7.42 -4.57
N GLU A 99 4.84 -6.65 -5.07
CA GLU A 99 6.11 -7.14 -5.58
C GLU A 99 7.25 -6.15 -5.33
N GLY A 100 8.47 -6.63 -5.10
CA GLY A 100 9.64 -5.75 -4.93
C GLY A 100 9.56 -4.76 -3.75
N GLY A 101 8.76 -5.05 -2.72
CA GLY A 101 8.54 -4.14 -1.59
C GLY A 101 7.57 -2.99 -1.88
N VAL A 102 6.85 -3.08 -3.01
CA VAL A 102 5.85 -2.09 -3.41
C VAL A 102 4.51 -2.80 -3.62
N THR A 103 3.45 -2.23 -3.03
CA THR A 103 2.07 -2.64 -3.26
C THR A 103 1.41 -1.70 -4.25
N THR A 104 0.87 -2.24 -5.33
CA THR A 104 0.02 -1.52 -6.29
C THR A 104 -1.44 -1.72 -5.91
N VAL A 105 -2.17 -0.61 -5.87
CA VAL A 105 -3.58 -0.55 -5.48
C VAL A 105 -4.36 0.12 -6.59
N ILE A 106 -5.56 -0.41 -6.88
CA ILE A 106 -6.57 0.30 -7.66
C ILE A 106 -7.55 0.92 -6.66
N ALA A 107 -7.74 2.23 -6.74
CA ALA A 107 -8.64 2.99 -5.87
C ALA A 107 -9.66 3.73 -6.72
N CYS A 108 -10.94 3.51 -6.44
CA CYS A 108 -12.04 4.33 -6.92
C CYS A 108 -12.36 5.39 -5.87
N TYR A 109 -12.18 6.65 -6.25
CA TYR A 109 -12.66 7.81 -5.50
C TYR A 109 -14.03 8.19 -6.04
N ASP A 110 -15.07 7.94 -5.26
CA ASP A 110 -16.48 8.16 -5.61
C ASP A 110 -16.94 9.42 -4.87
N PHE A 111 -16.73 10.59 -5.48
CA PHE A 111 -17.19 11.86 -4.93
C PHE A 111 -18.65 12.13 -5.33
N PRO A 112 -19.40 12.97 -4.60
CA PRO A 112 -20.81 13.23 -4.92
C PRO A 112 -21.07 13.74 -6.34
N ASP A 113 -20.13 14.52 -6.89
CA ASP A 113 -20.30 15.19 -8.19
C ASP A 113 -19.55 14.48 -9.33
N ASN A 114 -18.58 13.62 -9.03
CA ASN A 114 -17.78 12.88 -10.00
C ASN A 114 -17.06 11.69 -9.36
N ASP A 115 -16.69 10.70 -10.15
CA ASP A 115 -15.83 9.60 -9.73
C ASP A 115 -14.50 9.60 -10.50
N MET A 116 -13.51 8.89 -9.99
CA MET A 116 -12.20 8.77 -10.63
C MET A 116 -11.51 7.47 -10.21
N LEU A 117 -10.94 6.77 -11.20
CA LEU A 117 -10.17 5.56 -10.96
C LEU A 117 -8.69 5.89 -10.96
N MET A 118 -8.04 5.55 -9.85
CA MET A 118 -6.63 5.78 -9.59
C MET A 118 -5.88 4.45 -9.52
N GLN A 119 -4.67 4.44 -10.07
CA GLN A 119 -3.66 3.46 -9.73
C GLN A 119 -2.67 4.11 -8.78
N GLU A 120 -2.46 3.47 -7.62
CA GLU A 120 -1.60 3.95 -6.57
C GLU A 120 -0.52 2.92 -6.25
N THR A 121 0.64 3.40 -5.80
CA THR A 121 1.69 2.53 -5.26
C THR A 121 2.06 2.94 -3.86
N PHE A 122 2.41 1.97 -3.04
CA PHE A 122 2.83 2.15 -1.65
C PHE A 122 4.08 1.33 -1.38
N ALA A 123 5.10 1.96 -0.83
CA ALA A 123 6.21 1.29 -0.17
C ALA A 123 6.00 1.36 1.35
N VAL A 124 6.03 0.20 2.01
CA VAL A 124 5.81 0.08 3.45
C VAL A 124 7.06 -0.51 4.10
N ALA A 125 7.52 0.11 5.19
CA ALA A 125 8.58 -0.40 6.04
C ALA A 125 8.28 -0.03 7.50
N ASP A 126 8.58 -0.93 8.43
CA ASP A 126 8.36 -0.72 9.87
C ASP A 126 6.94 -0.25 10.21
N ASN A 127 5.93 -0.84 9.53
CA ASN A 127 4.50 -0.49 9.64
C ASN A 127 4.17 0.98 9.31
N ARG A 128 4.99 1.62 8.48
CA ARG A 128 4.78 2.98 7.99
C ARG A 128 4.96 3.06 6.48
N ILE A 129 4.23 3.97 5.84
CA ILE A 129 4.37 4.28 4.43
C ILE A 129 5.62 5.16 4.26
N THR A 130 6.59 4.68 3.49
CA THR A 130 7.86 5.38 3.19
C THR A 130 7.84 6.05 1.82
N ALA A 131 6.99 5.59 0.90
CA ALA A 131 6.68 6.29 -0.34
C ALA A 131 5.28 5.94 -0.83
N SER A 132 4.65 6.89 -1.51
CA SER A 132 3.46 6.62 -2.31
C SER A 132 3.45 7.39 -3.63
N SER A 133 2.75 6.86 -4.62
CA SER A 133 2.44 7.57 -5.87
C SER A 133 0.98 7.35 -6.23
N GLN A 134 0.35 8.32 -6.87
CA GLN A 134 -0.99 8.16 -7.47
C GLN A 134 -1.03 8.73 -8.89
N ALA A 135 -1.75 8.03 -9.77
CA ALA A 135 -2.02 8.44 -11.14
C ALA A 135 -3.45 8.05 -11.55
N ALA A 136 -4.16 8.96 -12.21
CA ALA A 136 -5.47 8.70 -12.79
C ALA A 136 -5.34 7.75 -13.98
N ILE A 137 -6.16 6.70 -13.98
CA ILE A 137 -6.22 5.71 -15.07
C ILE A 137 -7.58 5.71 -15.79
N ALA A 138 -8.61 6.29 -15.18
CA ALA A 138 -9.88 6.60 -15.85
C ALA A 138 -10.61 7.75 -15.14
N GLU A 139 -11.43 8.48 -15.90
CA GLU A 139 -12.28 9.58 -15.40
C GLU A 139 -13.60 9.08 -14.78
N ASN A 140 -13.73 7.77 -14.56
CA ASN A 140 -14.84 7.15 -13.84
C ASN A 140 -14.43 5.79 -13.25
N CYS A 141 -15.30 5.21 -12.42
CA CYS A 141 -15.04 3.95 -11.75
C CYS A 141 -15.67 2.71 -12.40
N GLU A 142 -16.05 2.75 -13.69
CA GLU A 142 -16.72 1.62 -14.35
C GLU A 142 -15.87 0.34 -14.40
N ALA A 143 -14.54 0.48 -14.45
CA ALA A 143 -13.58 -0.63 -14.51
C ALA A 143 -13.03 -1.08 -13.14
N TYR A 144 -13.56 -0.52 -12.05
CA TYR A 144 -13.18 -0.88 -10.68
C TYR A 144 -13.62 -2.29 -10.29
#